data_AF-A0A7C7L1P4-F1
#
_entry.id   AF-A0A7C7L1P4-F1
#
_cell.length_a   1.000
_cell.length_b   1.000
_cell.length_c   1.000
_cell.angle_alpha   90.00
_cell.angle_beta   90.00
_cell.angle_gamma   90.00
#
_symmetry.space_group_name_H-M   'P 1'
#
loop_
_entity.id
_entity.type
_entity.pdbx_description
1 polymer ?
#
loop_
_entity_poly.entity_id
_entity_poly.type
_entity_poly.pdbx_seq_one_letter_code
_entity_poly.pdbx_strand_id
1 'polypeptide(L)' 'MKKVRFAVLGLVALSGFSYLIVSGLKGSSTYYLRVGELKASPRPERVRVEGDVVRGSIRKGRELEFEVTDG' A
#
# COMPACT_ATOMS: atom_id res chain seq x y z
N MET A 1 12.01 8.47 42.60
CA MET A 1 12.27 7.20 41.86
C MET A 1 11.02 6.58 41.23
N LYS A 2 9.91 6.36 41.96
CA LYS A 2 8.69 5.74 41.39
C LYS A 2 8.06 6.54 40.23
N LYS A 3 7.93 7.87 40.38
CA LYS A 3 7.40 8.78 39.33
C LYS A 3 8.20 8.72 38.02
N VAL A 4 9.53 8.66 38.12
CA VAL A 4 10.43 8.54 36.96
C VAL A 4 10.23 7.19 36.26
N ARG A 5 10.08 6.10 37.02
CA ARG A 5 9.79 4.77 36.45
C ARG A 5 8.45 4.75 35.70
N PHE A 6 7.41 5.37 36.25
CA PHE A 6 6.12 5.49 35.55
C PHE A 6 6.21 6.34 34.28
N ALA A 7 6.97 7.44 34.31
CA ALA A 7 7.21 8.25 33.12
C ALA A 7 7.94 7.47 32.03
N VAL A 8 8.97 6.70 32.39
CA VAL A 8 9.72 5.84 31.45
C VAL A 8 8.83 4.75 30.85
N LEU A 9 8.03 4.07 31.68
CA LEU A 9 7.09 3.06 31.19
C LEU A 9 6.04 3.65 30.24
N GLY A 10 5.52 4.84 30.57
CA GLY A 10 4.61 5.56 29.69
C GLY A 10 5.25 5.90 28.35
N LEU A 11 6.49 6.38 28.35
CA LEU A 11 7.23 6.72 27.13
C LEU A 11 7.47 5.49 26.23
N VAL A 12 7.85 4.37 26.83
CA VAL A 12 8.06 3.09 26.11
C VAL A 12 6.75 2.61 25.49
N ALA A 13 5.66 2.63 26.25
CA ALA A 13 4.33 2.24 25.76
C ALA A 13 3.89 3.15 24.59
N LEU A 14 4.02 4.47 24.75
CA LEU A 14 3.65 5.45 23.71
C LEU A 14 4.44 5.24 22.42
N SER A 15 5.74 4.92 22.55
CA SER A 15 6.62 4.64 21.40
C SER A 15 6.21 3.35 20.69
N GLY A 16 5.89 2.30 21.46
CA GLY A 16 5.37 1.04 20.91
C GLY A 16 4.06 1.24 20.15
N PHE A 17 3.09 1.95 20.74
CA PHE A 17 1.83 2.26 20.06
C PHE A 17 2.04 3.09 18.79
N SER A 18 2.93 4.08 18.82
CA SER A 18 3.25 4.89 17.65
C SER A 18 3.83 4.04 16.50
N TYR A 19 4.72 3.09 16.81
CA TYR A 19 5.27 2.17 15.83
C TYR A 19 4.20 1.26 15.20
N LEU A 20 3.28 0.73 16.01
CA LEU A 20 2.19 -0.13 15.54
C LEU A 20 1.21 0.65 14.64
N ILE A 21 0.86 1.88 15.01
CA ILE A 21 -0.02 2.74 14.20
C ILE A 21 0.62 3.02 12.83
N VAL A 22 1.88 3.47 12.81
CA VAL A 22 2.58 3.79 11.54
C VAL A 22 2.77 2.56 10.66
N SER A 23 3.13 1.42 11.25
CA SER A 23 3.33 0.18 10.48
C SER A 23 2.01 -0.37 9.92
N GLY A 24 0.93 -0.36 10.69
CA GLY A 24 -0.40 -0.75 10.22
C GLY A 24 -0.92 0.16 9.09
N LEU A 25 -0.75 1.47 9.22
CA LEU A 25 -1.17 2.43 8.20
C LEU A 25 -0.37 2.29 6.89
N LYS A 26 0.94 2.05 6.97
CA LYS A 26 1.78 1.81 5.78
C LYS A 26 1.40 0.52 5.06
N GLY A 27 1.13 -0.56 5.78
CA GLY A 27 0.77 -1.85 5.19
C GLY A 27 -0.63 -1.88 4.57
N SER A 28 -1.56 -1.04 5.05
CA SER A 28 -2.96 -1.05 4.62
C SER A 28 -3.28 -0.04 3.51
N SER A 29 -2.36 0.86 3.16
CA SER A 29 -2.63 1.87 2.13
C SER A 29 -2.55 1.23 0.73
N THR A 30 -3.72 0.84 0.21
CA THR A 30 -3.83 0.45 -1.20
C THR A 30 -4.12 1.69 -2.02
N TYR A 31 -3.14 2.12 -2.81
CA TYR A 31 -3.30 3.26 -3.71
C TYR A 31 -4.09 2.83 -4.94
N TYR A 32 -5.17 3.57 -5.23
CA TYR A 32 -5.96 3.44 -6.43
C TYR A 32 -5.42 4.42 -7.47
N LEU A 33 -5.00 3.91 -8.62
CA LEU A 33 -4.45 4.70 -9.71
C LEU A 33 -5.14 4.33 -11.03
N ARG A 34 -5.21 5.30 -11.94
CA ARG A 34 -5.46 5.04 -13.37
C ARG A 34 -4.19 4.58 -14.07
N VAL A 35 -4.32 3.97 -15.25
CA VAL A 35 -3.18 3.45 -16.04
C VAL A 35 -2.22 4.58 -16.42
N GLY A 36 -2.74 5.75 -16.81
CA GLY A 36 -1.96 6.93 -17.18
C GLY A 36 -1.17 7.50 -16.00
N GLU A 37 -1.75 7.49 -14.80
CA GLU A 37 -1.09 7.94 -13.57
C GLU A 37 0.04 6.97 -13.16
N LEU A 38 -0.19 5.65 -13.31
CA LEU A 38 0.83 4.64 -13.08
C LEU A 38 1.99 4.76 -14.08
N LYS A 39 1.71 5.09 -15.34
CA LYS A 39 2.76 5.34 -16.36
C LYS A 39 3.58 6.60 -16.05
N ALA A 40 2.95 7.62 -15.46
CA ALA A 40 3.59 8.90 -15.14
C ALA A 40 4.42 8.86 -13.84
N SER A 41 4.19 7.88 -12.95
CA SER A 41 4.87 7.79 -11.66
C SER A 41 5.46 6.40 -11.41
N PRO A 42 6.80 6.25 -11.36
CA PRO A 42 7.41 4.98 -11.00
C PRO A 42 7.36 4.77 -9.49
N ARG A 43 6.32 4.02 -9.04
CA ARG A 43 6.22 3.18 -7.81
C ARG A 43 4.93 3.45 -7.03
N PRO A 44 4.18 2.38 -6.72
CA PRO A 44 4.22 1.83 -5.35
C PRO A 44 4.50 0.31 -5.25
N GLU A 45 4.85 -0.13 -4.04
CA GLU A 45 5.12 -1.53 -3.66
C GLU A 45 3.89 -2.46 -3.78
N ARG A 46 2.69 -1.88 -3.95
CA ARG A 46 1.44 -2.54 -4.36
C ARG A 46 0.39 -1.49 -4.73
N VAL A 47 -0.30 -1.66 -5.86
CA VAL A 47 -1.38 -0.76 -6.31
C VAL A 47 -2.61 -1.53 -6.73
N ARG A 48 -3.76 -0.86 -6.66
CA ARG A 48 -4.93 -1.20 -7.44
C ARG A 48 -5.01 -0.26 -8.63
N VAL A 49 -5.14 -0.83 -9.82
CA VAL A 49 -5.21 -0.07 -11.06
C VAL A 49 -6.62 -0.22 -11.61
N GLU A 50 -7.26 0.91 -11.87
CA GLU A 50 -8.51 0.98 -12.63
C GLU A 50 -8.19 1.17 -14.12
N GLY A 51 -8.93 0.48 -14.99
CA GLY A 51 -8.87 0.68 -16.44
C GLY A 51 -9.62 -0.40 -17.21
N ASP A 52 -9.72 -0.20 -18.53
CA ASP A 52 -10.38 -1.08 -19.48
C ASP A 52 -9.43 -2.15 -20.01
N VAL A 53 -9.89 -3.39 -20.08
CA VAL A 53 -9.12 -4.48 -20.69
C VAL A 53 -9.05 -4.30 -22.20
N VAL A 54 -7.85 -4.33 -22.75
CA VAL A 54 -7.65 -4.21 -24.21
C VAL A 54 -8.26 -5.42 -24.92
N ARG A 55 -9.08 -5.16 -25.95
CA ARG A 55 -9.76 -6.23 -26.70
C ARG A 55 -8.74 -7.18 -27.31
N GLY A 56 -8.88 -8.47 -27.01
CA GLY A 56 -8.01 -9.52 -27.56
C GLY A 56 -6.68 -9.74 -26.80
N SER A 57 -6.38 -8.95 -25.76
CA SER A 57 -5.14 -9.11 -24.99
C SER A 57 -5.17 -10.27 -23.99
N ILE A 58 -6.35 -10.84 -23.71
CA ILE A 58 -6.51 -11.86 -22.68
C ILE A 58 -5.84 -13.15 -23.13
N ARG A 59 -4.77 -13.55 -22.43
CA ARG A 59 -4.06 -14.80 -22.64
C ARG A 59 -4.21 -15.68 -21.40
N LYS A 60 -4.79 -16.86 -21.60
CA LYS A 60 -4.96 -17.87 -20.55
C LYS A 60 -3.90 -18.96 -20.74
N GLY A 61 -2.93 -19.01 -19.84
CA GLY A 61 -1.90 -20.05 -19.79
C GLY A 61 -1.82 -20.65 -18.38
N ARG A 62 -0.61 -20.84 -17.87
CA ARG A 62 -0.38 -21.15 -16.44
C ARG A 62 -0.81 -19.99 -15.54
N GLU A 63 -0.67 -18.77 -16.05
CA GLU A 63 -1.11 -17.52 -15.43
C GLU A 63 -2.04 -16.80 -16.41
N LEU A 64 -2.87 -15.88 -15.88
CA LEU A 64 -3.75 -15.02 -16.66
C LEU A 64 -3.03 -13.70 -16.94
N GLU A 65 -2.79 -13.41 -18.21
CA GLU A 65 -2.18 -12.15 -18.65
C GLU A 65 -3.19 -11.34 -19.46
N PHE A 66 -3.18 -10.02 -19.29
CA PHE A 66 -3.99 -9.07 -20.07
C PHE A 66 -3.38 -7.67 -19.99
N GLU A 67 -3.72 -6.83 -20.96
CA GLU A 67 -3.34 -5.42 -20.99
C GLU A 67 -4.53 -4.55 -20.53
N VAL A 68 -4.21 -3.43 -19.90
CA VAL A 68 -5.18 -2.46 -19.37
C VAL A 68 -4.86 -1.06 -19.92
N THR A 69 -5.90 -0.29 -20.27
CA THR A 69 -5.82 1.09 -20.76
C THR A 69 -6.82 2.01 -20.05
N ASP A 70 -6.69 3.32 -20.19
CA ASP A 70 -7.61 4.32 -19.59
C ASP A 70 -8.80 4.72 -20.50
N GLY A 71 -8.96 4.04 -21.65
CA GLY A 71 -9.88 4.43 -22.71
C GLY A 71 -9.19 5.20 -23.83
#